data_AF-A0A965QCZ9-F1
#
_entry.id   AF-A0A965QCZ9-F1
#
_cell.length_a   1.000
_cell.length_b   1.000
_cell.length_c   1.000
_cell.angle_alpha   90.00
_cell.angle_beta   90.00
_cell.angle_gamma   90.00
#
_symmetry.space_group_name_H-M   'P 1'
#
loop_
_entity.id
_entity.type
_entity.pdbx_description
1 polymer ?
#
loop_
_entity_poly.entity_id
_entity_poly.type
_entity_poly.pdbx_seq_one_letter_code
_entity_poly.pdbx_strand_id
1 'polypeptide(L)'
;MLYAGTDDGVLSVTRDGGKTWENITKNLPGFPAGGYISRVVPSAFDAGTVYITVDNHRLNDYAPYIWVSTDFGKTFTATVNNLGPEIARTITEDQKNRDVLYLGTETGIFLSLDRGKNWKRLKANFPTVRVDEITLHPRDNAMLVATHGRALWILDHLEPIQEYTAAKAVADAKLYSVPTALQLKRKNERNAEFWGHQYFVGENPPADAMIQFQVNKPVTGLGMRIRAAGKVVRTLTVPANRNVAGIQTVCWDMRVEPIAADSGAVGGAGGGAGGGAGGGRGGRGGGAPAVPGVPSPVPSAGYLPQDQCAATEGAGGGSVRGGGFGGGGGAAGPYVVPGSYTVELLAGTTVLDSKPMTIVMDPEVKL
;
A
#
# COMPACT_ATOMS: atom_id res chain seq x y z
N MET A 1 -23.35 24.34 5.06
CA MET A 1 -22.23 25.30 4.95
C MET A 1 -21.42 24.90 3.73
N LEU A 2 -20.97 25.88 2.94
CA LEU A 2 -20.19 25.65 1.73
C LEU A 2 -19.01 26.63 1.72
N TYR A 3 -17.93 26.23 1.04
CA TYR A 3 -16.80 27.10 0.73
C TYR A 3 -16.59 27.09 -0.79
N ALA A 4 -16.07 28.19 -1.33
CA ALA A 4 -15.69 28.31 -2.73
C ALA A 4 -14.33 29.00 -2.83
N GLY A 5 -13.46 28.44 -3.65
CA GLY A 5 -12.18 29.02 -4.04
C GLY A 5 -12.16 29.24 -5.55
N THR A 6 -11.57 30.34 -6.00
CA THR A 6 -11.52 30.72 -7.42
C THR A 6 -10.08 30.82 -7.94
N ASP A 7 -9.94 30.88 -9.26
CA ASP A 7 -8.67 31.05 -9.98
C ASP A 7 -8.04 32.43 -9.83
N ASP A 8 -8.86 33.46 -9.60
CA ASP A 8 -8.44 34.83 -9.30
C ASP A 8 -8.13 35.08 -7.81
N GLY A 9 -8.17 34.04 -6.98
CA GLY A 9 -7.70 34.08 -5.59
C GLY A 9 -8.73 34.55 -4.57
N VAL A 10 -10.02 34.35 -4.84
CA VAL A 10 -11.10 34.63 -3.88
C VAL A 10 -11.49 33.36 -3.13
N LEU A 11 -11.35 33.40 -1.80
CA LEU A 11 -11.92 32.40 -0.89
C LEU A 11 -13.19 32.96 -0.25
N SER A 12 -14.31 32.28 -0.43
CA SER A 12 -15.61 32.64 0.13
C SER A 12 -16.25 31.52 0.92
N VAL A 13 -17.05 31.88 1.92
CA VAL A 13 -17.82 30.95 2.76
C VAL A 13 -19.30 31.36 2.83
N THR A 14 -20.18 30.36 2.89
CA THR A 14 -21.60 30.55 3.16
C THR A 14 -22.09 29.56 4.22
N ARG A 15 -22.90 30.04 5.16
CA ARG A 15 -23.48 29.22 6.22
C ARG A 15 -24.97 28.95 6.03
N ASP A 16 -25.63 29.65 5.11
CA ASP A 16 -27.07 29.64 4.89
C ASP A 16 -27.50 28.90 3.61
N GLY A 17 -26.61 28.04 3.09
CA GLY A 17 -26.87 27.25 1.89
C GLY A 17 -26.64 28.02 0.58
N GLY A 18 -25.84 29.09 0.61
CA GLY A 18 -25.48 29.88 -0.57
C GLY A 18 -26.34 31.10 -0.82
N LYS A 19 -27.17 31.52 0.15
CA LYS A 19 -27.98 32.75 0.03
C LYS A 19 -27.12 33.99 0.23
N THR A 20 -26.19 33.93 1.18
CA THR A 20 -25.19 34.98 1.42
C THR A 20 -23.79 34.38 1.45
N TRP A 21 -22.84 35.09 0.84
CA TRP A 21 -21.43 34.71 0.76
C TRP A 21 -20.55 35.79 1.37
N GLU A 22 -19.63 35.37 2.23
CA GLU A 22 -18.62 36.23 2.83
C GLU A 22 -17.25 35.93 2.19
N ASN A 23 -16.58 36.96 1.67
CA ASN A 23 -15.19 36.84 1.21
C ASN A 23 -14.24 36.88 2.43
N ILE A 24 -13.56 35.76 2.66
CA ILE A 24 -12.65 35.53 3.80
C ILE A 24 -11.18 35.47 3.38
N THR A 25 -10.84 35.84 2.13
CA THR A 25 -9.47 35.82 1.60
C THR A 25 -8.50 36.62 2.48
N LYS A 26 -8.94 37.79 2.96
CA LYS A 26 -8.14 38.67 3.83
C LYS A 26 -7.73 38.01 5.16
N ASN A 27 -8.38 36.91 5.55
CA ASN A 27 -8.08 36.19 6.78
C ASN A 27 -6.92 35.20 6.62
N LEU A 28 -6.44 34.96 5.39
CA LEU A 28 -5.27 34.12 5.08
C LEU A 28 -3.98 34.94 5.26
N PRO A 29 -3.20 34.74 6.34
CA PRO A 29 -2.00 35.52 6.56
C PRO A 29 -0.93 35.21 5.50
N GLY A 30 -0.36 36.25 4.90
CA GLY A 30 0.68 36.11 3.86
C GLY A 30 0.16 35.59 2.52
N PHE A 31 -1.15 35.70 2.26
CA PHE A 31 -1.75 35.28 1.00
C PHE A 31 -1.07 35.94 -0.23
N PRO A 32 -0.67 35.16 -1.24
CA PRO A 32 -0.12 35.71 -2.48
C PRO A 32 -1.25 36.32 -3.31
N ALA A 33 -1.20 37.63 -3.54
CA ALA A 33 -2.24 38.34 -4.28
C ALA A 33 -2.44 37.74 -5.69
N GLY A 34 -3.68 37.34 -6.01
CA GLY A 34 -4.02 36.68 -7.28
C GLY A 34 -3.63 35.20 -7.37
N GLY A 35 -3.17 34.58 -6.28
CA GLY A 35 -2.84 33.16 -6.24
C GLY A 35 -4.09 32.29 -6.41
N TYR A 36 -3.99 31.23 -7.21
CA TYR A 36 -5.09 30.31 -7.48
C TYR A 36 -5.42 29.48 -6.23
N ILE A 37 -6.67 29.54 -5.73
CA ILE A 37 -7.13 28.62 -4.68
C ILE A 37 -7.22 27.20 -5.26
N SER A 38 -6.15 26.41 -5.13
CA SER A 38 -6.04 25.09 -5.75
C SER A 38 -6.95 24.05 -5.11
N ARG A 39 -7.19 24.15 -3.79
CA ARG A 39 -8.10 23.25 -3.07
C ARG A 39 -8.68 23.87 -1.82
N VAL A 40 -9.93 23.54 -1.54
CA VAL A 40 -10.63 23.82 -0.28
C VAL A 40 -11.22 22.52 0.25
N VAL A 41 -10.80 22.11 1.46
CA VAL A 41 -11.23 20.84 2.08
C VAL A 41 -11.77 21.10 3.48
N PRO A 42 -13.10 21.17 3.64
CA PRO A 42 -13.73 21.11 4.95
C PRO A 42 -13.44 19.75 5.61
N SER A 43 -13.21 19.74 6.92
CA SER A 43 -12.92 18.50 7.64
C SER A 43 -14.18 17.62 7.76
N ALA A 44 -13.99 16.32 7.61
CA ALA A 44 -15.02 15.31 7.87
C ALA A 44 -15.20 15.04 9.38
N PHE A 45 -14.22 15.42 10.20
CA PHE A 45 -14.22 15.16 11.64
C PHE A 45 -14.58 16.37 12.50
N ASP A 46 -14.44 17.58 11.97
CA ASP A 46 -14.66 18.82 12.72
C ASP A 46 -15.34 19.88 11.84
N ALA A 47 -16.57 20.25 12.19
CA ALA A 47 -17.36 21.20 11.41
C ALA A 47 -16.70 22.59 11.28
N GLY A 48 -15.87 22.98 12.24
CA GLY A 48 -15.13 24.26 12.24
C GLY A 48 -13.84 24.21 11.42
N THR A 49 -13.34 23.03 11.08
CA THR A 49 -12.06 22.87 10.39
C THR A 49 -12.19 22.94 8.87
N VAL A 50 -11.32 23.74 8.24
CA VAL A 50 -11.15 23.77 6.79
C VAL A 50 -9.68 23.96 6.43
N TYR A 51 -9.21 23.21 5.45
CA TYR A 51 -7.87 23.29 4.88
C TYR A 51 -7.91 23.96 3.51
N ILE A 52 -6.95 24.84 3.25
CA ILE A 52 -6.84 25.60 2.00
C ILE A 52 -5.44 25.40 1.42
N THR A 53 -5.35 25.10 0.14
CA THR A 53 -4.10 25.19 -0.62
C THR A 53 -4.22 26.25 -1.70
N VAL A 54 -3.11 26.94 -1.95
CA VAL A 54 -3.00 27.97 -2.98
C VAL A 54 -1.79 27.66 -3.86
N ASP A 55 -1.97 27.86 -5.14
CA ASP A 55 -0.94 27.66 -6.15
C ASP A 55 -0.61 29.00 -6.82
N ASN A 56 0.64 29.44 -6.67
CA ASN A 56 1.13 30.69 -7.24
C ASN A 56 2.23 30.52 -8.30
N HIS A 57 2.48 29.29 -8.78
CA HIS A 57 3.63 29.00 -9.67
C HIS A 57 3.60 29.79 -10.99
N ARG A 58 2.41 30.14 -11.48
CA ARG A 58 2.25 30.92 -12.72
C ARG A 58 2.77 32.35 -12.62
N LEU A 59 2.94 32.85 -11.40
CA LEU A 59 3.53 34.15 -11.09
C LEU A 59 5.00 34.04 -10.67
N ASN A 60 5.66 32.92 -11.01
CA ASN A 60 7.06 32.62 -10.68
C ASN A 60 7.34 32.56 -9.16
N ASP A 61 6.34 32.09 -8.41
CA ASP A 61 6.40 31.90 -6.97
C ASP A 61 6.10 30.43 -6.63
N TYR A 62 7.12 29.77 -6.08
CA TYR A 62 7.13 28.33 -5.82
C TYR A 62 6.99 28.00 -4.32
N ALA A 63 6.62 28.99 -3.50
CA ALA A 63 6.43 28.78 -2.07
C ALA A 63 5.20 27.88 -1.78
N PRO A 64 5.25 27.05 -0.72
CA PRO A 64 4.08 26.32 -0.26
C PRO A 64 3.09 27.26 0.41
N TYR A 65 1.86 27.27 -0.08
CA TYR A 65 0.77 28.06 0.50
C TYR A 65 -0.35 27.12 0.97
N ILE A 66 -0.35 26.85 2.27
CA ILE A 66 -1.28 25.92 2.90
C ILE A 66 -1.71 26.52 4.24
N TRP A 67 -3.02 26.58 4.48
CA TRP A 67 -3.58 27.05 5.74
C TRP A 67 -4.63 26.10 6.29
N VAL A 68 -4.79 26.15 7.60
CA VAL A 68 -5.93 25.54 8.32
C VAL A 68 -6.64 26.61 9.13
N SER A 69 -7.96 26.57 9.11
CA SER A 69 -8.83 27.23 10.10
C SER A 69 -9.52 26.17 10.94
N THR A 70 -9.81 26.49 12.21
CA THR A 70 -10.62 25.66 13.13
C THR A 70 -11.85 26.42 13.65
N ASP A 71 -12.13 27.58 13.06
CA ASP A 71 -13.20 28.50 13.48
C ASP A 71 -14.04 28.96 12.27
N PHE A 72 -14.21 28.06 11.31
CA PHE A 72 -15.02 28.24 10.10
C PHE A 72 -14.51 29.36 9.16
N GLY A 73 -13.20 29.54 9.07
CA GLY A 73 -12.54 30.51 8.20
C GLY A 73 -12.39 31.92 8.78
N LYS A 74 -12.63 32.12 10.09
CA LYS A 74 -12.43 33.44 10.73
C LYS A 74 -10.95 33.73 10.94
N THR A 75 -10.19 32.73 11.37
CA THR A 75 -8.73 32.80 11.51
C THR A 75 -8.07 31.62 10.83
N PHE A 76 -6.90 31.85 10.24
CA PHE A 76 -6.11 30.83 9.56
C PHE A 76 -4.69 30.79 10.10
N THR A 77 -4.13 29.59 10.20
CA THR A 77 -2.73 29.34 10.54
C THR A 77 -2.05 28.65 9.36
N ALA A 78 -0.89 29.16 8.94
CA ALA A 78 -0.09 28.53 7.90
C ALA A 78 0.47 27.18 8.39
N THR A 79 0.46 26.17 7.52
CA THR A 79 0.84 24.78 7.83
C THR A 79 1.89 24.31 6.80
N VAL A 80 3.12 24.80 6.96
CA VAL A 80 4.20 24.59 5.98
C VAL A 80 5.50 24.06 6.59
N ASN A 81 5.48 23.68 7.87
CA ASN A 81 6.68 23.18 8.54
C ASN A 81 7.20 21.89 7.90
N ASN A 82 8.52 21.82 7.71
CA ASN A 82 9.23 20.72 7.04
C ASN A 82 8.85 20.53 5.56
N LEU A 83 8.26 21.55 4.93
CA LEU A 83 8.18 21.65 3.47
C LEU A 83 9.30 22.56 2.95
N GLY A 84 9.93 22.16 1.85
CA GLY A 84 10.77 23.05 1.06
C GLY A 84 9.92 23.93 0.13
N PRO A 85 10.53 24.56 -0.89
CA PRO A 85 9.80 25.16 -2.00
C PRO A 85 9.00 24.09 -2.74
N GLU A 86 7.73 23.95 -2.38
CA GLU A 86 6.81 22.94 -2.89
C GLU A 86 5.49 23.61 -3.24
N ILE A 87 5.08 23.52 -4.51
CA ILE A 87 3.77 24.02 -4.93
C ILE A 87 2.70 23.04 -4.45
N ALA A 88 1.73 23.52 -3.65
CA ALA A 88 0.61 22.73 -3.19
C ALA A 88 -0.49 22.65 -4.27
N ARG A 89 -0.77 21.44 -4.78
CA ARG A 89 -1.76 21.19 -5.84
C ARG A 89 -3.10 20.73 -5.28
N THR A 90 -3.07 19.85 -4.29
CA THR A 90 -4.25 19.30 -3.64
C THR A 90 -3.93 18.92 -2.20
N ILE A 91 -4.94 18.91 -1.34
CA ILE A 91 -4.86 18.37 0.02
C ILE A 91 -6.06 17.46 0.24
N THR A 92 -5.91 16.43 1.06
CA THR A 92 -6.98 15.48 1.40
C THR A 92 -6.84 15.07 2.86
N GLU A 93 -7.93 15.18 3.62
CA GLU A 93 -8.00 14.65 4.99
C GLU A 93 -8.29 13.15 4.92
N ASP A 94 -7.65 12.38 5.79
CA ASP A 94 -7.90 10.94 5.88
C ASP A 94 -9.35 10.60 6.27
N GLN A 95 -9.82 9.39 5.95
CA GLN A 95 -11.20 8.97 6.25
C GLN A 95 -11.38 8.34 7.63
N LYS A 96 -10.31 7.92 8.30
CA LYS A 96 -10.35 7.16 9.56
C LYS A 96 -9.60 7.85 10.71
N ASN A 97 -8.62 8.68 10.40
CA ASN A 97 -7.79 9.38 11.37
C ASN A 97 -7.71 10.88 11.07
N ARG A 98 -8.39 11.69 11.91
CA ARG A 98 -8.41 13.17 11.83
C ARG A 98 -7.03 13.83 11.84
N ASP A 99 -6.00 13.14 12.33
CA ASP A 99 -4.64 13.67 12.43
C ASP A 99 -3.84 13.50 11.13
N VAL A 100 -4.31 12.66 10.21
CA VAL A 100 -3.61 12.34 8.96
C VAL A 100 -4.11 13.19 7.80
N LEU A 101 -3.17 13.87 7.14
CA LEU A 101 -3.41 14.65 5.92
C LEU A 101 -2.46 14.21 4.81
N TYR A 102 -2.97 14.22 3.58
CA TYR A 102 -2.24 13.93 2.36
C TYR A 102 -2.15 15.20 1.52
N LEU A 103 -0.93 15.58 1.13
CA LEU A 103 -0.66 16.75 0.30
C LEU A 103 -0.05 16.27 -1.02
N GLY A 104 -0.72 16.58 -2.13
CA GLY A 104 -0.15 16.44 -3.47
C GLY A 104 0.57 17.73 -3.87
N THR A 105 1.84 17.59 -4.27
CA THR A 105 2.67 18.72 -4.69
C THR A 105 3.22 18.52 -6.11
N GLU A 106 4.01 19.49 -6.60
CA GLU A 106 4.72 19.38 -7.86
C GLU A 106 5.73 18.22 -7.91
N THR A 107 6.24 17.78 -6.75
CA THR A 107 7.34 16.81 -6.69
C THR A 107 6.95 15.48 -6.05
N GLY A 108 5.73 15.36 -5.52
CA GLY A 108 5.20 14.08 -5.05
C GLY A 108 4.14 14.25 -3.95
N ILE A 109 4.12 13.28 -3.04
CA ILE A 109 3.15 13.22 -1.95
C ILE A 109 3.87 13.50 -0.63
N PHE A 110 3.25 14.36 0.18
CA PHE A 110 3.65 14.61 1.56
C PHE A 110 2.52 14.21 2.51
N LEU A 111 2.92 13.73 3.69
CA LEU A 111 2.03 13.29 4.75
C LEU A 111 2.21 14.17 5.96
N SER A 112 1.12 14.53 6.61
CA SER A 112 1.14 14.98 8.00
C SER A 112 0.44 13.92 8.86
N LEU A 113 0.97 13.69 10.05
CA LEU A 113 0.40 12.79 11.07
C LEU A 113 -0.02 13.56 12.33
N ASP A 114 -0.14 14.88 12.21
CA ASP A 114 -0.37 15.83 13.30
C ASP A 114 -1.20 17.06 12.87
N ARG A 115 -2.18 16.85 11.98
CA ARG A 115 -3.10 17.87 11.43
C ARG A 115 -2.42 19.05 10.74
N GLY A 116 -1.34 18.78 10.02
CA GLY A 116 -0.58 19.77 9.24
C GLY A 116 0.53 20.47 10.04
N LYS A 117 0.75 20.13 11.31
CA LYS A 117 1.83 20.79 12.07
C LYS A 117 3.21 20.47 11.50
N ASN A 118 3.41 19.27 10.96
CA ASN A 118 4.64 18.85 10.29
C ASN A 118 4.32 17.99 9.07
N TRP A 119 5.10 18.18 8.01
CA TRP A 119 5.01 17.40 6.78
C TRP A 119 6.22 16.49 6.58
N LYS A 120 6.00 15.32 5.98
CA LYS A 120 7.04 14.34 5.62
C LYS A 120 6.76 13.78 4.23
N ARG A 121 7.77 13.74 3.37
CA ARG A 121 7.63 13.16 2.02
C ARG A 121 7.40 11.66 2.10
N LEU A 122 6.38 11.16 1.39
CA LEU A 122 6.14 9.73 1.22
C LEU A 122 7.11 9.18 0.17
N LYS A 123 8.00 8.28 0.61
CA LYS A 123 8.95 7.57 -0.25
C LYS A 123 8.58 6.09 -0.27
N ALA A 124 7.68 5.71 -1.19
CA ALA A 124 7.18 4.34 -1.31
C ALA A 124 7.25 3.87 -2.77
N ASN A 125 8.45 3.95 -3.37
CA ASN A 125 8.67 3.74 -4.81
C ASN A 125 7.89 4.72 -5.72
N PHE A 126 7.31 5.77 -5.15
CA PHE A 126 6.61 6.81 -5.87
C PHE A 126 7.62 7.76 -6.52
N PRO A 127 7.53 8.01 -7.84
CA PRO A 127 8.48 8.86 -8.55
C PRO A 127 8.34 10.33 -8.15
N THR A 128 9.37 11.13 -8.42
CA THR A 128 9.23 12.59 -8.42
C THR A 128 8.34 12.97 -9.59
N VAL A 129 7.09 13.34 -9.30
CA VAL A 129 6.08 13.73 -10.29
C VAL A 129 5.07 14.66 -9.64
N ARG A 130 4.48 15.53 -10.44
CA ARG A 130 3.35 16.37 -10.03
C ARG A 130 2.13 15.50 -9.75
N VAL A 131 1.51 15.75 -8.60
CA VAL A 131 0.28 15.11 -8.14
C VAL A 131 -0.86 16.09 -8.24
N ASP A 132 -1.82 15.82 -9.13
CA ASP A 132 -2.96 16.71 -9.40
C ASP A 132 -4.11 16.47 -8.44
N GLU A 133 -4.38 15.21 -8.09
CA GLU A 133 -5.46 14.85 -7.17
C GLU A 133 -5.09 13.61 -6.36
N ILE A 134 -5.53 13.59 -5.10
CA ILE A 134 -5.51 12.43 -4.23
C ILE A 134 -6.95 12.16 -3.80
N THR A 135 -7.38 10.90 -3.87
CA THR A 135 -8.68 10.49 -3.31
C THR A 135 -8.53 9.16 -2.59
N LEU A 136 -9.40 8.92 -1.62
CA LEU A 136 -9.34 7.75 -0.75
C LEU A 136 -10.56 6.86 -0.99
N HIS A 137 -10.33 5.59 -1.27
CA HIS A 137 -11.39 4.63 -1.50
C HIS A 137 -11.88 4.03 -0.17
N PRO A 138 -13.13 4.30 0.27
CA PRO A 138 -13.58 3.93 1.61
C PRO A 138 -13.67 2.43 1.84
N ARG A 139 -14.07 1.66 0.82
CA ARG A 139 -14.23 0.19 0.91
C ARG A 139 -12.88 -0.53 1.09
N ASP A 140 -11.88 -0.15 0.31
CA ASP A 140 -10.59 -0.85 0.22
C ASP A 140 -9.51 -0.18 1.09
N ASN A 141 -9.83 0.99 1.68
CA ASN A 141 -8.89 1.80 2.45
C ASN A 141 -7.59 2.07 1.66
N ALA A 142 -7.73 2.45 0.40
CA ALA A 142 -6.64 2.66 -0.54
C ALA A 142 -6.57 4.12 -0.99
N MET A 143 -5.36 4.61 -1.28
CA MET A 143 -5.15 5.94 -1.86
C MET A 143 -4.99 5.82 -3.37
N LEU A 144 -5.79 6.60 -4.10
CA LEU A 144 -5.70 6.77 -5.53
C LEU A 144 -5.06 8.12 -5.81
N VAL A 145 -4.05 8.13 -6.67
CA VAL A 145 -3.23 9.31 -6.97
C VAL A 145 -3.26 9.56 -8.47
N ALA A 146 -3.78 10.72 -8.86
CA ALA A 146 -3.72 11.20 -10.23
C ALA A 146 -2.45 12.04 -10.43
N THR A 147 -1.63 11.64 -11.39
CA THR A 147 -0.35 12.30 -11.66
C THR A 147 -0.31 12.95 -13.03
N HIS A 148 0.51 13.98 -13.16
CA HIS A 148 0.78 14.60 -14.45
C HIS A 148 1.77 13.73 -15.26
N GLY A 149 1.25 12.98 -16.23
CA GLY A 149 2.06 12.23 -17.20
C GLY A 149 2.55 10.86 -16.75
N ARG A 150 2.11 10.34 -15.59
CA ARG A 150 2.44 8.99 -15.09
C ARG A 150 1.21 8.16 -14.67
N ALA A 151 0.05 8.47 -15.27
CA ALA A 151 -1.23 7.80 -15.06
C ALA A 151 -1.70 7.81 -13.58
N LEU A 152 -2.51 6.82 -13.21
CA LEU A 152 -3.03 6.62 -11.87
C LEU A 152 -2.12 5.68 -11.08
N TRP A 153 -1.88 6.02 -9.82
CA TRP A 153 -1.18 5.15 -8.87
C TRP A 153 -2.14 4.78 -7.74
N ILE A 154 -2.00 3.55 -7.24
CA ILE A 154 -2.78 3.04 -6.12
C ILE A 154 -1.81 2.64 -5.03
N LEU A 155 -2.02 3.16 -3.83
CA LEU A 155 -1.40 2.65 -2.61
C LEU A 155 -2.48 1.93 -1.81
N ASP A 156 -2.43 0.61 -1.88
CA ASP A 156 -3.30 -0.26 -1.09
C ASP A 156 -2.90 -0.20 0.40
N HIS A 157 -3.88 -0.43 1.27
CA HIS A 157 -3.70 -0.55 2.71
C HIS A 157 -3.11 0.70 3.38
N LEU A 158 -3.97 1.66 3.70
CA LEU A 158 -3.58 2.88 4.42
C LEU A 158 -3.42 2.69 5.94
N GLU A 159 -3.74 1.51 6.48
CA GLU A 159 -3.61 1.20 7.91
C GLU A 159 -2.23 1.56 8.49
N PRO A 160 -1.10 1.26 7.83
CA PRO A 160 0.21 1.64 8.36
C PRO A 160 0.44 3.14 8.48
N ILE A 161 -0.19 3.96 7.63
CA ILE A 161 -0.12 5.44 7.72
C ILE A 161 -1.07 5.92 8.83
N GLN A 162 -2.31 5.42 8.81
CA GLN A 162 -3.38 5.81 9.73
C GLN A 162 -3.05 5.46 11.18
N GLU A 163 -2.40 4.32 11.43
CA GLU A 163 -2.05 3.84 12.76
C GLU A 163 -0.58 4.11 13.14
N TYR A 164 0.21 4.75 12.27
CA TYR A 164 1.65 4.91 12.45
C TYR A 164 2.03 5.48 13.82
N THR A 165 1.43 6.61 14.21
CA THR A 165 1.71 7.28 15.50
C THR A 165 1.41 6.35 16.68
N ALA A 166 0.28 5.65 16.63
CA ALA A 166 -0.12 4.70 17.67
C ALA A 166 0.77 3.44 17.69
N ALA A 167 1.38 3.07 16.57
CA ALA A 167 2.34 1.97 16.47
C ALA A 167 3.75 2.36 16.89
N LYS A 168 4.16 3.62 16.69
CA LYS A 168 5.42 4.16 17.21
C LYS A 168 5.42 4.35 18.72
N ALA A 169 4.25 4.45 19.35
CA ALA A 169 4.11 4.65 20.79
C ALA A 169 4.34 3.38 21.64
N VAL A 170 4.41 2.19 21.03
CA VAL A 170 4.70 0.94 21.76
C VAL A 170 6.20 0.62 21.78
N ALA A 171 6.65 -0.15 22.78
CA ALA A 171 8.08 -0.37 23.00
C ALA A 171 8.77 -1.25 21.93
N ASP A 172 8.09 -2.31 21.47
CA ASP A 172 8.72 -3.39 20.71
C ASP A 172 8.21 -3.44 19.27
N ALA A 173 7.02 -4.02 19.06
CA ALA A 173 6.37 -4.13 17.77
C ALA A 173 4.84 -4.12 17.93
N LYS A 174 4.11 -3.74 16.88
CA LYS A 174 2.64 -3.64 16.87
C LYS A 174 2.06 -4.10 15.55
N LEU A 175 0.93 -4.80 15.57
CA LEU A 175 0.17 -5.09 14.35
C LEU A 175 -0.61 -3.86 13.91
N TYR A 176 -0.60 -3.60 12.61
CA TYR A 176 -1.61 -2.74 12.00
C TYR A 176 -2.92 -3.52 11.89
N SER A 177 -4.05 -2.83 11.73
CA SER A 177 -5.30 -3.53 11.43
C SER A 177 -5.14 -4.37 10.16
N VAL A 178 -5.58 -5.62 10.20
CA VAL A 178 -5.39 -6.56 9.11
C VAL A 178 -6.58 -6.44 8.16
N PRO A 179 -6.36 -6.13 6.87
CA PRO A 179 -7.43 -6.01 5.90
C PRO A 179 -8.12 -7.36 5.66
N THR A 180 -9.33 -7.31 5.13
CA THR A 180 -10.00 -8.52 4.64
C THR A 180 -9.16 -9.14 3.51
N ALA A 181 -8.80 -10.41 3.64
CA ALA A 181 -8.11 -11.15 2.60
C ALA A 181 -9.10 -11.90 1.70
N LEU A 182 -8.83 -11.91 0.41
CA LEU A 182 -9.65 -12.59 -0.59
C LEU A 182 -8.99 -13.91 -1.02
N GLN A 183 -9.74 -15.02 -0.93
CA GLN A 183 -9.34 -16.25 -1.61
C GLN A 183 -9.71 -16.16 -3.09
N LEU A 184 -8.75 -15.67 -3.89
CA LEU A 184 -8.87 -15.49 -5.33
C LEU A 184 -8.86 -16.85 -6.05
N LYS A 185 -9.89 -17.09 -6.89
CA LYS A 185 -9.87 -18.20 -7.83
C LYS A 185 -9.32 -17.70 -9.17
N ARG A 186 -8.02 -17.90 -9.39
CA ARG A 186 -7.38 -17.50 -10.64
C ARG A 186 -8.07 -18.17 -11.83
N LYS A 187 -8.72 -17.37 -12.67
CA LYS A 187 -9.27 -17.83 -13.96
C LYS A 187 -8.09 -18.18 -14.87
N ASN A 188 -8.06 -19.41 -15.36
CA ASN A 188 -7.08 -19.82 -16.35
C ASN A 188 -7.65 -19.49 -17.74
N GLU A 189 -7.38 -18.29 -18.25
CA GLU A 189 -7.77 -17.90 -19.60
C GLU A 189 -6.83 -18.57 -20.62
N ARG A 190 -7.18 -19.78 -21.05
CA ARG A 190 -6.39 -20.56 -22.02
C ARG A 190 -6.47 -20.05 -23.47
N ASN A 191 -7.25 -19.01 -23.75
CA ASN A 191 -7.50 -18.51 -25.12
C ASN A 191 -6.84 -17.15 -25.43
N ALA A 192 -5.86 -16.71 -24.63
CA ALA A 192 -5.14 -15.45 -24.86
C ALA A 192 -4.22 -15.47 -26.10
N GLU A 193 -4.06 -16.61 -26.77
CA GLU A 193 -3.09 -16.81 -27.87
C GLU A 193 -3.38 -15.99 -29.15
N PHE A 194 -4.59 -15.45 -29.32
CA PHE A 194 -5.01 -14.84 -30.60
C PHE A 194 -5.04 -13.30 -30.64
N TRP A 195 -4.73 -12.60 -29.54
CA TRP A 195 -5.05 -11.16 -29.41
C TRP A 195 -3.83 -10.23 -29.40
N GLY A 196 -2.61 -10.78 -29.44
CA GLY A 196 -1.37 -10.00 -29.52
C GLY A 196 -1.28 -8.89 -28.46
N HIS A 197 -0.83 -7.70 -28.86
CA HIS A 197 -0.62 -6.55 -27.98
C HIS A 197 -1.91 -5.74 -27.68
N GLN A 198 -3.10 -6.25 -28.01
CA GLN A 198 -4.38 -5.55 -27.80
C GLN A 198 -4.99 -5.80 -26.41
N TYR A 199 -4.35 -6.62 -25.56
CA TYR A 199 -4.83 -6.95 -24.23
C TYR A 199 -4.05 -6.19 -23.15
N PHE A 200 -4.68 -5.20 -22.53
CA PHE A 200 -4.13 -4.46 -21.41
C PHE A 200 -4.74 -4.99 -20.11
N VAL A 201 -3.95 -5.71 -19.32
CA VAL A 201 -4.35 -6.18 -18.00
C VAL A 201 -3.44 -5.59 -16.93
N GLY A 202 -4.03 -5.22 -15.81
CA GLY A 202 -3.29 -4.90 -14.59
C GLY A 202 -2.75 -6.17 -13.93
N GLU A 203 -1.82 -5.99 -13.01
CA GLU A 203 -1.38 -7.08 -12.15
C GLU A 203 -2.48 -7.40 -11.13
N ASN A 204 -2.75 -8.70 -10.93
CA ASN A 204 -3.67 -9.13 -9.89
C ASN A 204 -3.05 -8.89 -8.51
N PRO A 205 -3.86 -8.59 -7.47
CA PRO A 205 -3.35 -8.53 -6.11
C PRO A 205 -2.71 -9.87 -5.69
N PRO A 206 -1.82 -9.85 -4.67
CA PRO A 206 -1.25 -11.07 -4.13
C PRO A 206 -2.33 -12.09 -3.73
N ALA A 207 -2.07 -13.36 -4.00
CA ALA A 207 -2.98 -14.45 -3.59
C ALA A 207 -2.90 -14.75 -2.09
N ASP A 208 -1.93 -14.15 -1.40
CA ASP A 208 -1.66 -14.32 0.01
C ASP A 208 -2.26 -13.17 0.82
N ALA A 209 -2.67 -13.45 2.05
CA ALA A 209 -3.08 -12.42 2.98
C ALA A 209 -1.87 -11.61 3.46
N MET A 210 -1.85 -10.31 3.16
CA MET A 210 -0.80 -9.40 3.62
C MET A 210 -1.06 -8.97 5.06
N ILE A 211 -0.06 -9.18 5.92
CA ILE A 211 -0.09 -8.80 7.32
C ILE A 211 1.05 -7.81 7.56
N GLN A 212 0.68 -6.58 7.88
CA GLN A 212 1.63 -5.50 8.12
C GLN A 212 1.76 -5.19 9.62
N PHE A 213 2.98 -4.85 10.04
CA PHE A 213 3.29 -4.54 11.42
C PHE A 213 4.43 -3.53 11.52
N GLN A 214 4.46 -2.79 12.62
CA GLN A 214 5.56 -1.91 12.98
C GLN A 214 6.55 -2.65 13.85
N VAL A 215 7.84 -2.59 13.50
CA VAL A 215 8.94 -2.95 14.39
C VAL A 215 9.63 -1.65 14.83
N ASN A 216 9.70 -1.39 16.13
CA ASN A 216 10.39 -0.20 16.67
C ASN A 216 11.84 -0.50 17.00
N LYS A 217 12.13 -1.74 17.43
CA LYS A 217 13.47 -2.28 17.65
C LYS A 217 13.45 -3.79 17.36
N PRO A 218 14.58 -4.42 17.01
CA PRO A 218 14.63 -5.86 16.82
C PRO A 218 14.10 -6.64 18.03
N VAL A 219 13.25 -7.63 17.77
CA VAL A 219 12.59 -8.45 18.80
C VAL A 219 13.12 -9.89 18.75
N THR A 220 13.57 -10.42 19.88
CA THR A 220 14.03 -11.81 19.95
C THR A 220 12.86 -12.78 19.79
N GLY A 221 12.99 -13.74 18.87
CA GLY A 221 11.95 -14.73 18.60
C GLY A 221 10.70 -14.12 17.95
N LEU A 222 10.86 -13.05 17.17
CA LEU A 222 9.76 -12.44 16.43
C LEU A 222 9.06 -13.46 15.53
N GLY A 223 7.76 -13.63 15.71
CA GLY A 223 6.95 -14.60 15.00
C GLY A 223 5.52 -14.13 14.85
N MET A 224 4.74 -14.84 14.05
CA MET A 224 3.29 -14.63 13.98
C MET A 224 2.56 -15.95 14.13
N ARG A 225 1.36 -15.88 14.70
CA ARG A 225 0.49 -17.03 14.89
C ARG A 225 -0.94 -16.67 14.49
N ILE A 226 -1.54 -17.52 13.68
CA ILE A 226 -2.92 -17.39 13.24
C ILE A 226 -3.78 -18.35 14.04
N ARG A 227 -4.90 -17.86 14.56
CA ARG A 227 -5.89 -18.65 15.30
C ARG A 227 -7.27 -18.56 14.68
N ALA A 228 -8.04 -19.62 14.87
CA ALA A 228 -9.49 -19.67 14.61
C ALA A 228 -10.16 -20.47 15.72
N ALA A 229 -11.27 -19.97 16.27
CA ALA A 229 -12.02 -20.62 17.34
C ALA A 229 -11.13 -21.12 18.51
N GLY A 230 -10.14 -20.30 18.91
CA GLY A 230 -9.20 -20.62 20.00
C GLY A 230 -8.09 -21.62 19.65
N LYS A 231 -8.10 -22.24 18.47
CA LYS A 231 -7.06 -23.18 18.03
C LYS A 231 -6.02 -22.49 17.13
N VAL A 232 -4.79 -22.98 17.18
CA VAL A 232 -3.72 -22.53 16.28
C VAL A 232 -3.96 -23.14 14.90
N VAL A 233 -4.01 -22.29 13.88
CA VAL A 233 -4.22 -22.65 12.48
C VAL A 233 -2.88 -22.70 11.74
N ARG A 234 -2.03 -21.70 11.98
CA ARG A 234 -0.74 -21.55 11.33
C ARG A 234 0.23 -20.79 12.23
N THR A 235 1.50 -21.17 12.24
CA THR A 235 2.60 -20.35 12.74
C THR A 235 3.43 -19.88 11.56
N LEU A 236 3.70 -18.58 11.48
CA LEU A 236 4.49 -17.96 10.42
C LEU A 236 5.81 -17.49 11.02
N THR A 237 6.91 -17.87 10.36
CA THR A 237 8.24 -17.37 10.67
C THR A 237 8.38 -15.97 10.07
N VAL A 238 8.77 -14.99 10.90
CA VAL A 238 9.17 -13.67 10.41
C VAL A 238 10.65 -13.75 10.01
N PRO A 239 11.00 -13.55 8.73
CA PRO A 239 12.39 -13.60 8.29
C PRO A 239 13.27 -12.57 9.03
N ALA A 240 14.55 -12.88 9.24
CA ALA A 240 15.45 -12.01 9.99
C ALA A 240 15.60 -10.60 9.38
N ASN A 241 15.55 -10.47 8.05
CA ASN A 241 15.56 -9.18 7.36
C ASN A 241 14.28 -8.35 7.56
N ARG A 242 13.20 -8.96 8.09
CA ARG A 242 11.96 -8.28 8.50
C ARG A 242 11.93 -7.97 10.00
N ASN A 243 12.97 -8.35 10.76
CA ASN A 243 13.12 -7.98 12.17
C ASN A 243 14.01 -6.74 12.32
N VAL A 244 13.69 -5.70 11.55
CA VAL A 244 14.42 -4.43 11.52
C VAL A 244 13.43 -3.28 11.68
N ALA A 245 13.89 -2.17 12.26
CA ALA A 245 13.02 -1.02 12.55
C ALA A 245 12.35 -0.49 11.27
N GLY A 246 11.03 -0.35 11.31
CA GLY A 246 10.24 0.06 10.15
C GLY A 246 8.89 -0.64 10.07
N ILE A 247 8.15 -0.33 9.01
CA ILE A 247 6.94 -1.05 8.62
C ILE A 247 7.42 -2.31 7.89
N GLN A 248 6.89 -3.46 8.31
CA GLN A 248 7.26 -4.77 7.80
C GLN A 248 6.01 -5.50 7.35
N THR A 249 6.18 -6.38 6.36
CA THR A 249 5.11 -7.19 5.79
C THR A 249 5.50 -8.66 5.86
N VAL A 250 4.54 -9.49 6.27
CA VAL A 250 4.59 -10.95 6.14
C VAL A 250 3.31 -11.39 5.46
N CYS A 251 3.42 -12.39 4.58
CA CYS A 251 2.28 -12.91 3.84
C CYS A 251 1.93 -14.32 4.30
N TRP A 252 0.63 -14.57 4.42
CA TRP A 252 0.09 -15.88 4.73
C TRP A 252 -0.63 -16.43 3.51
N ASP A 253 -0.21 -17.61 3.05
CA ASP A 253 -0.82 -18.37 1.96
C ASP A 253 -2.25 -18.86 2.24
N MET A 254 -2.84 -18.46 3.37
CA MET A 254 -4.17 -18.87 3.84
C MET A 254 -4.33 -20.38 3.96
N ARG A 255 -3.25 -21.11 4.28
CA ARG A 255 -3.27 -22.55 4.52
C ARG A 255 -3.02 -22.88 5.98
N VAL A 256 -3.57 -24.01 6.41
CA VAL A 256 -3.25 -24.59 7.72
C VAL A 256 -1.77 -25.00 7.78
N GLU A 257 -1.27 -25.25 8.98
CA GLU A 257 0.08 -25.78 9.18
C GLU A 257 0.31 -27.05 8.33
N PRO A 258 1.42 -27.13 7.59
CA PRO A 258 1.89 -28.34 6.95
C PRO A 258 1.89 -29.51 7.94
N ILE A 259 1.34 -30.65 7.54
CA ILE A 259 1.65 -31.89 8.25
C ILE A 259 3.12 -32.16 7.95
N ALA A 260 3.96 -32.21 8.99
CA ALA A 260 5.35 -32.59 8.83
C ALA A 260 5.39 -33.95 8.11
N ALA A 261 6.07 -34.02 6.97
CA ALA A 261 6.32 -35.32 6.36
C ALA A 261 7.14 -36.13 7.36
N ASP A 262 6.65 -37.31 7.75
CA ASP A 262 7.44 -38.24 8.54
C ASP A 262 8.78 -38.43 7.83
N SER A 263 9.88 -38.05 8.47
CA SER A 263 11.24 -38.32 8.02
C SER A 263 11.61 -39.82 8.20
N GLY A 264 10.61 -40.69 8.25
CA GLY A 264 10.73 -42.11 8.47
C GLY A 264 10.77 -42.91 7.18
N ALA A 265 11.97 -43.43 6.88
CA ALA A 265 12.23 -44.61 6.06
C ALA A 265 11.93 -44.55 4.55
N VAL A 266 12.97 -44.20 3.77
CA VAL A 266 13.35 -45.04 2.63
C VAL A 266 14.84 -45.36 2.76
N GLY A 267 15.13 -46.42 3.49
CA GLY A 267 16.45 -47.06 3.50
C GLY A 267 16.72 -47.70 2.13
N GLY A 268 17.96 -47.59 1.67
CA GLY A 268 18.40 -48.11 0.38
C GLY A 268 18.48 -49.65 0.33
N ALA A 269 18.07 -50.18 -0.81
CA ALA A 269 18.53 -51.40 -1.48
C ALA A 269 17.82 -51.37 -2.86
N GLY A 270 18.41 -51.55 -4.04
CA GLY A 270 19.65 -52.17 -4.46
C GLY A 270 19.32 -52.96 -5.73
N GLY A 271 19.81 -52.51 -6.89
CA GLY A 271 20.15 -53.30 -8.09
C GLY A 271 19.05 -54.03 -8.89
N GLY A 272 18.95 -53.73 -10.19
CA GLY A 272 18.27 -54.60 -11.17
C GLY A 272 18.10 -53.97 -12.54
N ALA A 273 19.01 -54.29 -13.46
CA ALA A 273 19.11 -53.76 -14.82
C ALA A 273 17.95 -54.15 -15.75
N GLY A 274 17.60 -53.25 -16.67
CA GLY A 274 16.75 -53.52 -17.83
C GLY A 274 16.81 -52.35 -18.82
N GLY A 275 17.66 -52.46 -19.84
CA GLY A 275 17.92 -51.40 -20.82
C GLY A 275 16.76 -51.16 -21.78
N GLY A 276 16.61 -49.91 -22.21
CA GLY A 276 15.73 -49.49 -23.29
C GLY A 276 16.14 -48.08 -23.75
N ALA A 277 16.74 -48.01 -24.93
CA ALA A 277 17.30 -46.81 -25.54
C ALA A 277 16.25 -45.72 -25.79
N GLY A 278 16.63 -44.44 -25.61
CA GLY A 278 15.77 -43.29 -25.92
C GLY A 278 16.48 -41.94 -25.77
N GLY A 279 17.26 -41.58 -26.79
CA GLY A 279 17.61 -40.21 -27.22
C GLY A 279 17.76 -39.10 -26.18
N GLY A 280 19.01 -38.74 -25.88
CA GLY A 280 19.33 -37.51 -25.15
C GLY A 280 19.03 -36.24 -25.96
N ARG A 281 18.43 -35.25 -25.30
CA ARG A 281 18.66 -33.82 -25.57
C ARG A 281 18.74 -33.10 -24.23
N GLY A 282 19.96 -32.76 -23.83
CA GLY A 282 20.23 -31.83 -22.73
C GLY A 282 19.65 -30.46 -23.08
N GLY A 283 18.73 -29.99 -22.24
CA GLY A 283 18.23 -28.61 -22.29
C GLY A 283 19.36 -27.66 -21.92
N ARG A 284 19.91 -26.99 -22.93
CA ARG A 284 20.82 -25.86 -22.76
C ARG A 284 20.09 -24.75 -22.00
N GLY A 285 20.56 -24.44 -20.80
CA GLY A 285 20.47 -23.09 -20.24
C GLY A 285 21.24 -22.15 -21.16
N GLY A 286 20.52 -21.51 -22.08
CA GLY A 286 21.06 -20.50 -22.98
C GLY A 286 20.24 -19.24 -22.81
N GLY A 287 20.72 -18.31 -21.99
CA GLY A 287 20.25 -16.93 -22.04
C GLY A 287 20.48 -16.42 -23.47
N ALA A 288 19.44 -15.84 -24.07
CA ALA A 288 19.56 -15.22 -25.39
C ALA A 288 20.72 -14.21 -25.38
N PRO A 289 21.54 -14.15 -26.44
CA PRO A 289 22.64 -13.20 -26.51
C PRO A 289 22.12 -11.77 -26.37
N ALA A 290 22.84 -10.93 -25.64
CA ALA A 290 22.52 -9.52 -25.47
C ALA A 290 22.46 -8.85 -26.85
N VAL A 291 21.34 -8.18 -27.15
CA VAL A 291 21.20 -7.38 -28.36
C VAL A 291 22.08 -6.13 -28.19
N PRO A 292 23.05 -5.88 -29.08
CA PRO A 292 23.90 -4.68 -29.00
C PRO A 292 23.04 -3.40 -28.96
N GLY A 293 23.22 -2.58 -27.93
CA GLY A 293 22.45 -1.34 -27.71
C GLY A 293 21.24 -1.47 -26.78
N VAL A 294 20.88 -2.68 -26.33
CA VAL A 294 19.85 -2.88 -25.30
C VAL A 294 20.53 -3.08 -23.95
N PRO A 295 20.21 -2.30 -22.91
CA PRO A 295 20.76 -2.53 -21.58
C PRO A 295 20.44 -3.96 -21.12
N SER A 296 21.41 -4.63 -20.49
CA SER A 296 21.19 -5.92 -19.83
C SER A 296 21.46 -5.74 -18.33
N PRO A 297 20.46 -5.96 -17.46
CA PRO A 297 19.12 -6.45 -17.79
C PRO A 297 18.30 -5.43 -18.59
N VAL A 298 17.40 -5.94 -19.44
CA VAL A 298 16.42 -5.11 -20.17
C VAL A 298 15.70 -4.26 -19.11
N PRO A 299 15.67 -2.92 -19.26
CA PRO A 299 14.96 -2.09 -18.30
C PRO A 299 13.50 -2.57 -18.26
N SER A 300 13.02 -2.94 -17.08
CA SER A 300 11.66 -3.44 -16.92
C SER A 300 10.67 -2.41 -17.43
N ALA A 301 9.74 -2.83 -18.29
CA ALA A 301 8.61 -1.99 -18.67
C ALA A 301 7.78 -1.71 -17.41
N GLY A 302 7.68 -0.43 -17.03
CA GLY A 302 6.97 -0.01 -15.83
C GLY A 302 7.75 -0.23 -14.54
N TYR A 303 7.45 0.60 -13.54
CA TYR A 303 7.81 0.33 -12.15
C TYR A 303 7.13 -0.97 -11.75
N LEU A 304 7.83 -2.11 -11.84
CA LEU A 304 7.27 -3.38 -11.40
C LEU A 304 6.97 -3.27 -9.90
N PRO A 305 5.76 -3.64 -9.46
CA PRO A 305 5.48 -3.71 -8.04
C PRO A 305 6.44 -4.72 -7.41
N GLN A 306 7.07 -4.32 -6.31
CA GLN A 306 7.86 -5.25 -5.52
C GLN A 306 6.89 -6.27 -4.93
N ASP A 307 7.15 -7.57 -5.14
CA ASP A 307 6.43 -8.62 -4.43
C ASP A 307 6.75 -8.52 -2.93
N GLN A 308 5.84 -7.90 -2.19
CA GLN A 308 5.93 -7.72 -0.73
C GLN A 308 5.96 -9.06 0.01
N CYS A 309 5.50 -10.14 -0.63
CA CYS A 309 5.45 -11.49 -0.11
C CYS A 309 6.70 -12.33 -0.46
N ALA A 310 7.58 -11.83 -1.32
CA ALA A 310 8.84 -12.50 -1.62
C ALA A 310 9.73 -12.56 -0.37
N ALA A 311 10.25 -13.75 -0.07
CA ALA A 311 11.13 -13.97 1.07
C ALA A 311 12.51 -13.29 0.92
N THR A 312 12.86 -12.86 -0.31
CA THR A 312 14.12 -12.20 -0.65
C THR A 312 13.88 -11.01 -1.59
N GLU A 313 14.46 -9.85 -1.26
CA GLU A 313 14.47 -8.68 -2.15
C GLU A 313 15.15 -9.03 -3.48
N GLY A 314 14.52 -8.71 -4.61
CA GLY A 314 15.09 -8.93 -5.95
C GLY A 314 14.62 -10.19 -6.69
N ALA A 315 13.70 -10.97 -6.12
CA ALA A 315 12.95 -11.94 -6.92
C ALA A 315 12.00 -11.17 -7.85
N GLY A 316 12.39 -11.02 -9.11
CA GLY A 316 11.65 -10.26 -10.12
C GLY A 316 10.18 -10.67 -10.18
N GLY A 317 9.31 -9.68 -10.40
CA GLY A 317 7.86 -9.80 -10.55
C GLY A 317 7.48 -10.98 -11.41
N GLY A 318 7.08 -12.05 -10.75
CA GLY A 318 6.93 -13.36 -11.33
C GLY A 318 6.38 -14.26 -10.24
N SER A 319 5.11 -14.06 -9.90
CA SER A 319 4.34 -15.01 -9.10
C SER A 319 4.09 -16.30 -9.91
N VAL A 320 5.16 -16.93 -10.36
CA VAL A 320 5.18 -18.30 -10.86
C VAL A 320 5.61 -19.18 -9.69
N ARG A 321 4.75 -19.27 -8.66
CA ARG A 321 4.57 -20.57 -8.02
C ARG A 321 3.79 -21.41 -9.03
N GLY A 322 4.55 -22.02 -9.93
CA GLY A 322 4.07 -22.61 -11.17
C GLY A 322 2.92 -23.59 -10.96
N GLY A 323 1.85 -23.41 -11.73
CA GLY A 323 0.90 -24.46 -12.07
C GLY A 323 1.51 -25.46 -13.07
N GLY A 324 2.75 -25.89 -12.83
CA GLY A 324 3.42 -26.92 -13.60
C GLY A 324 2.92 -28.29 -13.17
N PHE A 325 2.18 -28.95 -14.05
CA PHE A 325 1.93 -30.39 -13.95
C PHE A 325 3.27 -31.12 -14.11
N GLY A 326 3.92 -31.42 -12.98
CA GLY A 326 5.14 -32.23 -12.91
C GLY A 326 6.30 -31.50 -12.25
N GLY A 327 6.48 -31.72 -10.95
CA GLY A 327 7.72 -31.39 -10.24
C GLY A 327 7.54 -30.91 -8.80
N GLY A 328 7.43 -31.86 -7.86
CA GLY A 328 7.67 -31.61 -6.43
C GLY A 328 6.43 -31.30 -5.59
N GLY A 329 5.70 -32.34 -5.19
CA GLY A 329 4.73 -32.24 -4.10
C GLY A 329 5.43 -31.86 -2.79
N GLY A 330 5.35 -30.59 -2.43
CA GLY A 330 5.68 -30.11 -1.08
C GLY A 330 4.43 -30.12 -0.22
N ALA A 331 4.58 -30.51 1.05
CA ALA A 331 3.55 -30.71 2.07
C ALA A 331 2.76 -29.44 2.46
N ALA A 332 2.14 -28.73 1.52
CA ALA A 332 1.30 -27.58 1.85
C ALA A 332 -0.05 -28.05 2.40
N GLY A 333 -0.42 -27.63 3.61
CA GLY A 333 -1.73 -27.90 4.19
C GLY A 333 -2.90 -27.38 3.32
N PRO A 334 -4.13 -27.88 3.51
CA PRO A 334 -5.30 -27.35 2.81
C PRO A 334 -5.53 -25.86 3.09
N TYR A 335 -6.22 -25.18 2.16
CA TYR A 335 -6.71 -23.83 2.40
C TYR A 335 -7.66 -23.81 3.60
N VAL A 336 -7.61 -22.72 4.35
CA VAL A 336 -8.57 -22.48 5.43
C VAL A 336 -9.93 -22.08 4.84
N VAL A 337 -10.99 -22.28 5.61
CA VAL A 337 -12.35 -21.90 5.18
C VAL A 337 -12.52 -20.38 5.34
N PRO A 338 -13.21 -19.67 4.43
CA PRO A 338 -13.61 -18.28 4.66
C PRO A 338 -14.28 -18.09 6.03
N GLY A 339 -13.92 -17.05 6.75
CA GLY A 339 -14.36 -16.83 8.12
C GLY A 339 -13.47 -15.86 8.90
N SER A 340 -13.66 -15.85 10.22
CA SER A 340 -12.92 -14.98 11.12
C SER A 340 -11.72 -15.67 11.75
N TYR A 341 -10.61 -14.95 11.75
CA TYR A 341 -9.31 -15.37 12.26
C TYR A 341 -8.76 -14.31 13.21
N THR A 342 -7.77 -14.68 14.01
CA THR A 342 -6.99 -13.77 14.84
C THR A 342 -5.53 -13.91 14.48
N VAL A 343 -4.89 -12.79 14.16
CA VAL A 343 -3.44 -12.70 13.94
C VAL A 343 -2.82 -12.24 15.25
N GLU A 344 -1.86 -13.01 15.76
CA GLU A 344 -1.08 -12.69 16.95
C GLU A 344 0.38 -12.43 16.55
N LEU A 345 0.95 -11.31 16.98
CA LEU A 345 2.37 -11.00 16.85
C LEU A 345 3.09 -11.44 18.12
N LEU A 346 4.21 -12.14 17.97
CA LEU A 346 4.88 -12.84 19.06
C LEU A 346 6.30 -12.35 19.30
N ALA A 347 6.73 -12.38 20.56
CA ALA A 347 8.13 -12.39 20.98
C ALA A 347 8.41 -13.72 21.69
N GLY A 348 8.91 -14.70 20.95
CA GLY A 348 8.99 -16.09 21.42
C GLY A 348 7.59 -16.67 21.63
N THR A 349 7.20 -16.87 22.89
CA THR A 349 5.87 -17.40 23.26
C THR A 349 4.89 -16.31 23.72
N THR A 350 5.38 -15.10 23.99
CA THR A 350 4.58 -13.98 24.47
C THR A 350 3.88 -13.28 23.31
N VAL A 351 2.58 -13.01 23.46
CA VAL A 351 1.80 -12.22 22.50
C VAL A 351 2.07 -10.74 22.76
N LEU A 352 2.64 -10.05 21.78
CA LEU A 352 2.86 -8.60 21.81
C LEU A 352 1.60 -7.82 21.45
N ASP A 353 0.88 -8.30 20.42
CA ASP A 353 -0.34 -7.67 19.92
C ASP A 353 -1.20 -8.71 19.20
N SER A 354 -2.50 -8.44 19.07
CA SER A 354 -3.42 -9.30 18.33
C SER A 354 -4.49 -8.50 17.60
N LYS A 355 -4.78 -8.89 16.35
CA LYS A 355 -5.80 -8.23 15.52
C LYS A 355 -6.75 -9.26 14.90
N PRO A 356 -8.05 -8.95 14.78
CA PRO A 356 -8.96 -9.76 14.00
C PRO A 356 -8.63 -9.66 12.51
N MET A 357 -8.92 -10.72 11.78
CA MET A 357 -8.79 -10.80 10.33
C MET A 357 -10.00 -11.57 9.78
N THR A 358 -10.46 -11.17 8.60
CA THR A 358 -11.53 -11.90 7.89
C THR A 358 -11.00 -12.40 6.56
N ILE A 359 -11.31 -13.65 6.24
CA ILE A 359 -11.10 -14.23 4.92
C ILE A 359 -12.44 -14.40 4.25
N VAL A 360 -12.58 -13.90 3.03
CA VAL A 360 -13.77 -14.09 2.20
C VAL A 360 -13.41 -14.83 0.91
N MET A 361 -14.35 -15.60 0.39
CA MET A 361 -14.24 -16.13 -0.96
C MET A 361 -14.49 -15.00 -1.96
N ASP A 362 -13.86 -15.08 -3.12
CA ASP A 362 -14.13 -14.19 -4.24
C ASP A 362 -15.64 -14.16 -4.56
N PRO A 363 -16.32 -12.99 -4.45
CA PRO A 363 -17.76 -12.89 -4.66
C PRO A 363 -18.19 -13.17 -6.10
N GLU A 364 -17.27 -13.13 -7.07
CA GLU A 364 -17.56 -13.49 -8.46
C GLU A 364 -17.62 -15.00 -8.68
N VAL A 365 -17.11 -15.79 -7.73
CA VAL A 365 -17.23 -17.25 -7.74
C VAL A 365 -18.61 -17.65 -7.22
N LYS A 366 -19.58 -17.73 -8.14
CA LYS A 366 -20.83 -18.46 -7.88
C LYS A 366 -20.51 -19.96 -7.85
N LEU A 367 -20.75 -20.60 -6.71
CA LEU A 367 -20.60 -22.05 -6.53
C LEU A 367 -21.67 -22.84 -7.27
#